data_AF-A0A4T0X447-F1
#
_entry.id   AF-A0A4T0X447-F1
#
_cell.length_a   1.000
_cell.length_b   1.000
_cell.length_c   1.000
_cell.angle_alpha   90.00
_cell.angle_beta   90.00
_cell.angle_gamma   90.00
#
_symmetry.space_group_name_H-M   'P 1'
#
loop_
_entity.id
_entity.type
_entity.pdbx_description
1 polymer ?
#
loop_
_entity_poly.entity_id
_entity_poly.type
_entity_poly.pdbx_seq_one_letter_code
_entity_poly.pdbx_strand_id
1 'polypeptide(L)'
;MGRYSVKRYKTKRRTKDLDLIHKDLSNPDSIQKLKQQEEDENLPGLGQYYCIHCDKYFLDNTALKGHLRGKVHKRRVKELSVNPYTNLEAEAAVGTNLKQFIARVEEYKQREPSRLLLEKEALKNQTEEYDIRDRKKFEELYPEKVQEELQQKQRDAELAQKRALKLEKKYQLEPLTDDEDVLPRLNDEMLIE
;
A
#
# COMPACT_ATOMS: atom_id res chain seq x y z
N MET A 1 -1.08 2.04 41.00
CA MET A 1 -1.09 2.12 39.51
C MET A 1 -2.01 3.24 39.05
N GLY A 2 -1.63 4.00 38.03
CA GLY A 2 -2.44 5.11 37.51
C GLY A 2 -3.64 4.65 36.66
N ARG A 3 -4.62 5.56 36.47
CA ARG A 3 -5.83 5.30 35.67
C ARG A 3 -5.52 4.82 34.24
N TYR A 4 -4.48 5.37 33.61
CA TYR A 4 -4.13 5.04 32.22
C TYR A 4 -3.71 3.58 32.04
N SER A 5 -2.81 3.06 32.88
CA SER A 5 -2.35 1.67 32.77
C SER A 5 -3.49 0.69 33.03
N VAL A 6 -4.27 0.93 34.08
CA VAL A 6 -5.43 0.11 34.45
C VAL A 6 -6.52 0.16 33.38
N LYS A 7 -6.68 1.26 32.63
CA LYS A 7 -7.69 1.35 31.55
C LYS A 7 -7.21 0.72 30.24
N ARG A 8 -5.91 0.82 29.93
CA ARG A 8 -5.33 0.40 28.64
C ARG A 8 -4.98 -1.08 28.62
N TYR A 9 -4.34 -1.61 29.67
CA TYR A 9 -3.75 -2.95 29.68
C TYR A 9 -4.63 -4.00 30.38
N LYS A 10 -5.97 -3.85 30.33
CA LYS A 10 -6.87 -4.89 30.85
C LYS A 10 -6.92 -6.09 29.90
N THR A 11 -7.21 -7.27 30.44
CA THR A 11 -7.42 -8.51 29.68
C THR A 11 -8.43 -8.36 28.55
N LYS A 12 -9.54 -7.64 28.77
CA LYS A 12 -10.56 -7.36 27.74
C LYS A 12 -10.10 -6.50 26.54
N ARG A 13 -8.89 -5.94 26.58
CA ARG A 13 -8.27 -5.10 25.53
C ARG A 13 -6.88 -5.60 25.17
N ARG A 14 -6.62 -6.89 25.44
CA ARG A 14 -5.33 -7.51 25.14
C ARG A 14 -5.15 -7.58 23.63
N THR A 15 -4.01 -7.11 23.15
CA THR A 15 -3.57 -7.26 21.76
C THR A 15 -2.85 -8.59 21.61
N LYS A 16 -2.73 -9.09 20.38
CA LYS A 16 -1.91 -10.28 20.10
C LYS A 16 -0.47 -10.08 20.54
N ASP A 17 0.10 -11.13 21.12
CA ASP A 17 1.46 -11.14 21.63
C ASP A 17 2.48 -11.28 20.49
N LEU A 18 3.70 -10.77 20.72
CA LEU A 18 4.73 -10.68 19.67
C LEU A 18 5.21 -12.05 19.18
N ASP A 19 5.25 -13.05 20.06
CA ASP A 19 5.64 -14.42 19.72
C ASP A 19 4.63 -15.10 18.79
N LEU A 20 3.34 -14.80 18.95
CA LEU A 20 2.28 -15.26 18.06
C LEU A 20 2.40 -14.61 16.68
N ILE A 21 2.65 -13.30 16.64
CA ILE A 21 2.89 -12.59 15.38
C ILE A 21 4.14 -13.14 14.67
N HIS A 22 5.19 -13.46 15.42
CA HIS A 22 6.40 -14.07 14.87
C HIS A 22 6.12 -15.43 14.22
N LYS A 23 5.24 -16.25 14.80
CA LYS A 23 4.79 -17.52 14.22
C LYS A 23 4.02 -17.30 12.91
N ASP A 24 3.13 -16.32 12.86
CA ASP A 24 2.37 -15.99 11.64
C ASP A 24 3.29 -15.54 10.49
N LEU A 25 4.35 -14.79 10.81
CA LEU A 25 5.36 -14.33 9.85
C LEU A 25 6.37 -15.42 9.46
N SER A 26 6.38 -16.57 10.15
CA SER A 26 7.36 -17.62 9.92
C SER A 26 7.01 -18.56 8.77
N ASN A 27 5.74 -18.61 8.36
CA ASN A 27 5.27 -19.49 7.28
C ASN A 27 4.63 -18.63 6.16
N PRO A 28 4.89 -18.93 4.88
CA PRO A 28 4.31 -18.18 3.77
C PRO A 28 2.79 -18.36 3.68
N ASP A 29 2.29 -19.56 3.97
CA ASP A 29 0.87 -19.89 3.89
C ASP A 29 0.05 -19.08 4.91
N SER A 30 0.57 -18.87 6.12
CA SER A 30 -0.08 -18.02 7.11
C SER A 30 -0.09 -16.55 6.69
N ILE A 31 0.99 -16.06 6.07
CA ILE A 31 1.03 -14.71 5.52
C ILE A 31 -0.02 -14.56 4.42
N GLN A 32 -0.08 -15.51 3.47
CA GLN A 32 -1.06 -15.47 2.37
C GLN A 32 -2.49 -15.53 2.89
N LYS A 33 -2.78 -16.43 3.83
CA LYS A 33 -4.10 -16.55 4.48
C LYS A 33 -4.51 -15.24 5.18
N LEU A 34 -3.59 -14.57 5.85
CA LEU A 34 -3.85 -13.29 6.52
C LEU A 34 -3.92 -12.11 5.53
N LYS A 35 -3.28 -12.19 4.36
CA LYS A 35 -3.38 -11.17 3.30
C LYS A 35 -4.67 -11.30 2.48
N GLN A 36 -5.22 -12.50 2.38
CA GLN A 36 -6.42 -12.85 1.63
C GLN A 36 -7.45 -13.47 2.57
N GLN A 37 -7.97 -12.65 3.48
CA GLN A 37 -9.05 -13.07 4.36
C GLN A 37 -10.40 -12.96 3.64
N GLU A 38 -11.34 -13.79 4.05
CA GLU A 38 -12.74 -13.69 3.62
C GLU A 38 -13.35 -12.39 4.14
N GLU A 39 -14.37 -11.89 3.45
CA GLU A 39 -15.06 -10.65 3.81
C GLU A 39 -15.87 -10.86 5.10
N ASP A 40 -15.53 -10.12 6.17
CA ASP A 40 -16.23 -10.17 7.45
C ASP A 40 -16.79 -8.79 7.80
N GLU A 41 -18.13 -8.71 7.91
CA GLU A 41 -18.88 -7.49 8.22
C GLU A 41 -18.56 -6.89 9.60
N ASN A 42 -18.06 -7.71 10.53
CA ASN A 42 -17.74 -7.26 11.89
C ASN A 42 -16.38 -6.56 11.99
N LEU A 43 -15.54 -6.72 10.96
CA LEU A 43 -14.20 -6.15 10.91
C LEU A 43 -14.19 -4.86 10.08
N PRO A 44 -13.36 -3.87 10.45
CA PRO A 44 -13.25 -2.65 9.66
C PRO A 44 -12.64 -2.98 8.30
N GLY A 45 -13.14 -2.35 7.25
CA GLY A 45 -12.72 -2.62 5.86
C GLY A 45 -13.03 -4.05 5.41
N LEU A 46 -14.07 -4.68 5.97
CA LEU A 46 -14.48 -6.07 5.70
C LEU A 46 -13.34 -7.09 5.93
N GLY A 47 -12.38 -6.76 6.78
CA GLY A 47 -11.21 -7.61 7.03
C GLY A 47 -10.14 -7.60 5.93
N GLN A 48 -10.30 -6.83 4.86
CA GLN A 48 -9.41 -6.91 3.68
C GLN A 48 -8.07 -6.20 3.90
N TYR A 49 -8.08 -5.01 4.51
CA TYR A 49 -6.88 -4.21 4.72
C TYR A 49 -6.25 -4.48 6.09
N TYR A 50 -5.39 -5.50 6.14
CA TYR A 50 -4.79 -5.99 7.38
C TYR A 50 -3.27 -5.83 7.43
N CYS A 51 -2.74 -5.35 8.55
CA CYS A 51 -1.29 -5.33 8.82
C CYS A 51 -0.91 -6.44 9.81
N ILE A 52 -0.15 -7.43 9.33
CA ILE A 52 0.26 -8.59 10.12
C ILE A 52 1.16 -8.18 11.30
N HIS A 53 2.14 -7.30 11.08
CA HIS A 53 3.08 -6.89 12.13
C HIS A 53 2.40 -6.26 13.34
N CYS A 54 1.35 -5.45 13.09
CA CYS A 54 0.68 -4.68 14.13
C CYS A 54 -0.62 -5.33 14.62
N ASP A 55 -1.06 -6.44 14.02
CA ASP A 55 -2.34 -7.09 14.28
C ASP A 55 -3.50 -6.09 14.25
N LYS A 56 -3.62 -5.36 13.13
CA LYS A 56 -4.59 -4.27 13.01
C LYS A 56 -5.20 -4.20 11.62
N TYR A 57 -6.53 -4.09 11.63
CA TYR A 57 -7.36 -3.84 10.47
C TYR A 57 -7.56 -2.33 10.22
N PHE A 58 -7.70 -1.98 8.95
CA PHE A 58 -7.90 -0.62 8.45
C PHE A 58 -9.13 -0.55 7.56
N LEU A 59 -9.68 0.65 7.41
CA LEU A 59 -10.87 0.88 6.57
C LEU A 59 -10.54 0.78 5.08
N ASP A 60 -9.44 1.42 4.65
CA ASP A 60 -9.05 1.56 3.25
C ASP A 60 -7.55 1.26 3.04
N ASN A 61 -7.16 0.98 1.79
CA ASN A 61 -5.76 0.79 1.41
C ASN A 61 -4.89 2.05 1.64
N THR A 62 -5.48 3.24 1.47
CA THR A 62 -4.79 4.51 1.73
C THR A 62 -4.39 4.64 3.20
N ALA A 63 -5.27 4.24 4.12
CA ALA A 63 -5.00 4.21 5.56
C ALA A 63 -3.91 3.20 5.91
N LEU A 64 -3.90 2.03 5.26
CA LEU A 64 -2.85 1.03 5.43
C LEU A 64 -1.49 1.54 4.93
N LYS A 65 -1.43 2.17 3.75
CA LYS A 65 -0.20 2.83 3.24
C LYS A 65 0.32 3.90 4.21
N GLY A 66 -0.57 4.72 4.77
CA GLY A 66 -0.23 5.71 5.80
C GLY A 66 0.33 5.06 7.07
N HIS A 67 -0.27 3.96 7.53
CA HIS A 67 0.19 3.19 8.69
C HIS A 67 1.61 2.64 8.50
N LEU A 68 1.90 1.98 7.37
CA LEU A 68 3.20 1.37 7.08
C LEU A 68 4.35 2.41 7.11
N ARG A 69 4.09 3.64 6.67
CA ARG A 69 5.06 4.74 6.70
C ARG A 69 5.27 5.32 8.11
N GLY A 70 4.31 5.11 9.01
CA GLY A 70 4.25 5.70 10.35
C GLY A 70 5.27 5.13 11.34
N LYS A 71 5.57 5.91 12.39
CA LYS A 71 6.54 5.54 13.44
C LYS A 71 6.10 4.33 14.27
N VAL A 72 4.79 4.16 14.48
CA VAL A 72 4.24 3.04 15.26
C VAL A 72 4.57 1.71 14.59
N HIS A 73 4.36 1.62 13.28
CA HIS A 73 4.68 0.44 12.50
C HIS A 73 6.19 0.15 12.50
N LYS A 74 7.00 1.17 12.20
CA LYS A 74 8.47 1.04 12.21
C LYS A 74 9.02 0.60 13.58
N ARG A 75 8.40 1.04 14.67
CA ARG A 75 8.73 0.56 16.02
C ARG A 75 8.41 -0.92 16.18
N ARG A 76 7.23 -1.36 15.76
CA ARG A 76 6.81 -2.76 15.84
C ARG A 76 7.70 -3.68 15.02
N VAL A 77 8.07 -3.28 13.81
CA VAL A 77 9.02 -4.05 12.97
C VAL A 77 10.38 -4.21 13.66
N LYS A 78 10.86 -3.16 14.34
CA LYS A 78 12.08 -3.27 15.16
C LYS A 78 11.90 -4.23 16.33
N GLU A 79 10.79 -4.18 17.04
CA GLU A 79 10.47 -5.14 18.12
C GLU A 79 10.42 -6.59 17.61
N LEU A 80 9.91 -6.82 16.40
CA LEU A 80 9.83 -8.15 15.76
C LEU A 80 11.17 -8.64 15.15
N SER A 81 12.17 -7.76 15.02
CA SER A 81 13.50 -8.17 14.53
C SER A 81 14.33 -8.91 15.59
N VAL A 82 13.91 -8.85 16.84
CA VAL A 82 14.57 -9.51 17.97
C VAL A 82 13.96 -10.90 18.17
N ASN A 83 14.79 -11.87 18.59
CA ASN A 83 14.33 -13.21 18.95
C ASN A 83 13.19 -13.13 19.98
N PRO A 84 12.02 -13.74 19.71
CA PRO A 84 10.90 -13.67 20.62
C PRO A 84 11.22 -14.36 21.94
N TYR A 85 10.97 -13.65 23.04
CA TYR A 85 11.11 -14.17 24.40
C TYR A 85 10.22 -15.39 24.61
N THR A 86 10.76 -16.41 25.27
CA THR A 86 10.02 -17.63 25.61
C THR A 86 10.30 -18.05 27.05
N ASN A 87 9.42 -18.87 27.63
CA ASN A 87 9.60 -19.38 29.00
C ASN A 87 10.94 -20.11 29.19
N LEU A 88 11.47 -20.75 28.14
CA LEU A 88 12.79 -21.39 28.15
C LEU A 88 13.93 -20.41 28.46
N GLU A 89 13.80 -19.15 28.02
CA GLU A 89 14.77 -18.11 28.34
C GLU A 89 14.70 -17.70 29.82
N ALA A 90 13.49 -17.67 30.39
CA ALA A 90 13.28 -17.43 31.82
C ALA A 90 13.92 -18.53 32.68
N GLU A 91 13.70 -19.79 32.30
CA GLU A 91 14.26 -20.96 32.96
C GLU A 91 15.79 -20.97 32.86
N ALA A 92 16.32 -20.74 31.65
CA ALA A 92 17.75 -20.63 31.40
C ALA A 92 18.42 -19.56 32.28
N ALA A 93 17.76 -18.40 32.48
CA ALA A 93 18.27 -17.34 33.34
C ALA A 93 18.38 -17.76 34.82
N VAL A 94 17.55 -18.69 35.28
CA VAL A 94 17.59 -19.27 36.64
C VAL A 94 18.55 -20.48 36.71
N GLY A 95 19.08 -20.94 35.58
CA GLY A 95 20.01 -22.06 35.48
C GLY A 95 19.36 -23.40 35.14
N THR A 96 18.06 -23.42 34.81
CA THR A 96 17.35 -24.63 34.36
C THR A 96 17.24 -24.65 32.83
N ASN A 97 17.23 -25.84 32.21
CA ASN A 97 17.03 -26.00 30.75
C ASN A 97 17.97 -25.21 29.81
N LEU A 98 19.16 -24.80 30.29
CA LEU A 98 20.16 -24.04 29.52
C LEU A 98 20.50 -24.64 28.16
N LYS A 99 20.71 -25.97 28.09
CA LYS A 99 21.06 -26.67 26.84
C LYS A 99 19.97 -26.52 25.77
N GLN A 100 18.70 -26.62 26.18
CA GLN A 100 17.55 -26.48 25.27
C GLN A 100 17.42 -25.04 24.77
N PHE A 101 17.65 -24.06 25.65
CA PHE A 101 17.65 -22.65 25.27
C PHE A 101 18.75 -22.33 24.26
N ILE A 102 19.98 -22.80 24.48
CA ILE A 102 21.10 -22.58 23.55
C ILE A 102 20.78 -23.18 22.17
N ALA A 103 20.30 -24.43 22.11
CA ALA A 103 19.91 -25.08 20.87
C ALA A 103 18.84 -24.28 20.10
N ARG A 104 17.80 -23.81 20.80
CA ARG A 104 16.74 -22.98 20.21
C ARG A 104 17.28 -21.66 19.64
N VAL A 105 18.20 -21.00 20.35
CA VAL A 105 18.81 -19.74 19.89
C VAL A 105 19.65 -19.97 18.63
N GLU A 106 20.37 -21.10 18.55
CA GLU A 106 21.12 -21.50 17.37
C GLU A 106 20.19 -21.77 16.18
N GLU A 107 19.11 -22.52 16.38
CA GLU A 107 18.06 -22.76 15.36
C GLU A 107 17.47 -21.44 14.86
N TYR A 108 17.15 -20.50 15.76
CA TYR A 108 16.66 -19.16 15.39
C TYR A 108 17.67 -18.43 14.51
N LYS A 109 18.94 -18.36 14.90
CA LYS A 109 19.98 -17.69 14.10
C LYS A 109 20.12 -18.26 12.69
N GLN A 110 19.94 -19.58 12.54
CA GLN A 110 19.97 -20.24 11.23
C GLN A 110 18.72 -19.95 10.40
N ARG A 111 17.53 -19.93 11.01
CA ARG A 111 16.25 -19.73 10.32
C ARG A 111 15.92 -18.27 10.02
N GLU A 112 16.34 -17.33 10.85
CA GLU A 112 16.00 -15.91 10.67
C GLU A 112 16.33 -15.30 9.31
N PRO A 113 17.52 -15.50 8.71
CA PRO A 113 17.82 -14.88 7.42
C PRO A 113 16.85 -15.32 6.33
N SER A 114 16.50 -16.61 6.28
CA SER A 114 15.53 -17.11 5.30
C SER A 114 14.12 -16.61 5.61
N ARG A 115 13.72 -16.57 6.89
CA ARG A 115 12.43 -16.01 7.30
C ARG A 115 12.26 -14.55 6.86
N LEU A 116 13.26 -13.71 7.10
CA LEU A 116 13.22 -12.28 6.74
C LEU A 116 13.16 -12.06 5.23
N LEU A 117 13.81 -12.91 4.43
CA LEU A 117 13.72 -12.86 2.97
C LEU A 117 12.30 -13.21 2.51
N LEU A 118 11.76 -14.33 3.00
CA LEU A 118 10.39 -14.76 2.70
C LEU A 118 9.35 -13.71 3.10
N GLU A 119 9.48 -13.14 4.31
CA GLU A 119 8.61 -12.07 4.82
C GLU A 119 8.64 -10.85 3.88
N LYS A 120 9.83 -10.40 3.50
CA LYS A 120 9.99 -9.25 2.59
C LYS A 120 9.39 -9.53 1.24
N GLU A 121 9.63 -10.69 0.66
CA GLU A 121 9.09 -11.08 -0.65
C GLU A 121 7.57 -11.15 -0.62
N ALA A 122 7.00 -11.82 0.38
CA ALA A 122 5.56 -11.98 0.52
C ALA A 122 4.82 -10.65 0.76
N LEU A 123 5.44 -9.70 1.47
CA LEU A 123 4.81 -8.42 1.82
C LEU A 123 5.16 -7.27 0.88
N LYS A 124 6.18 -7.40 0.02
CA LYS A 124 6.68 -6.33 -0.85
C LYS A 124 5.57 -5.63 -1.64
N ASN A 125 4.67 -6.41 -2.22
CA ASN A 125 3.64 -5.91 -3.13
C ASN A 125 2.26 -5.83 -2.46
N GLN A 126 2.17 -5.97 -1.14
CA GLN A 126 0.89 -6.07 -0.42
C GLN A 126 -0.06 -4.91 -0.77
N THR A 127 0.42 -3.67 -0.74
CA THR A 127 -0.42 -2.49 -1.02
C THR A 127 -0.84 -2.41 -2.48
N GLU A 128 0.01 -2.84 -3.40
CA GLU A 128 -0.27 -2.82 -4.84
C GLU A 128 -1.27 -3.91 -5.20
N GLU A 129 -1.13 -5.10 -4.61
CA GLU A 129 -2.10 -6.20 -4.74
C GLU A 129 -3.49 -5.80 -4.24
N TYR A 130 -3.58 -5.03 -3.15
CA TYR A 130 -4.86 -4.48 -2.69
C TYR A 130 -5.44 -3.47 -3.68
N ASP A 131 -4.63 -2.54 -4.23
CA ASP A 131 -5.12 -1.59 -5.24
C ASP A 131 -5.67 -2.31 -6.49
N ILE A 132 -5.00 -3.37 -6.94
CA ILE A 132 -5.43 -4.16 -8.08
C ILE A 132 -6.75 -4.89 -7.78
N ARG A 133 -6.88 -5.47 -6.58
CA ARG A 133 -8.13 -6.11 -6.13
C ARG A 133 -9.29 -5.12 -6.08
N ASP A 134 -9.06 -3.94 -5.51
CA ASP A 134 -10.08 -2.90 -5.40
C ASP A 134 -10.56 -2.43 -6.78
N ARG A 135 -9.62 -2.25 -7.73
CA ARG A 135 -9.95 -1.91 -9.13
C ARG A 135 -10.77 -2.99 -9.80
N LYS A 136 -10.37 -4.26 -9.70
CA LYS A 136 -11.12 -5.39 -10.27
C LYS A 136 -12.53 -5.48 -9.68
N LYS A 137 -12.66 -5.37 -8.36
CA LYS A 137 -13.96 -5.38 -7.68
C LYS A 137 -14.83 -4.22 -8.13
N PHE A 138 -14.25 -3.03 -8.37
CA PHE A 138 -14.98 -1.89 -8.91
C PHE A 138 -15.45 -2.13 -10.35
N GLU A 139 -14.60 -2.68 -11.22
CA GLU A 139 -14.95 -3.03 -12.60
C GLU A 139 -16.07 -4.08 -12.66
N GLU A 140 -16.03 -5.08 -11.77
CA GLU A 140 -17.06 -6.12 -11.66
C GLU A 140 -18.40 -5.58 -11.15
N LEU A 141 -18.39 -4.70 -10.14
CA LEU A 141 -19.59 -4.13 -9.54
C LEU A 141 -20.25 -3.04 -10.41
N TYR A 142 -19.44 -2.29 -11.18
CA TYR A 142 -19.91 -1.13 -11.94
C TYR A 142 -19.40 -1.12 -13.39
N PRO A 143 -19.73 -2.14 -14.21
CA PRO A 143 -19.25 -2.24 -15.59
C PRO A 143 -19.72 -1.06 -16.47
N GLU A 144 -20.92 -0.54 -16.22
CA GLU A 144 -21.47 0.60 -16.97
C GLU A 144 -20.63 1.87 -16.80
N LYS A 145 -20.19 2.17 -15.57
CA LYS A 145 -19.33 3.33 -15.29
C LYS A 145 -17.99 3.23 -16.01
N VAL A 146 -17.43 2.02 -16.09
CA VAL A 146 -16.19 1.77 -16.83
C VAL A 146 -16.38 2.08 -18.32
N GLN A 147 -17.52 1.69 -18.91
CA GLN A 147 -17.85 2.01 -20.30
C GLN A 147 -18.02 3.51 -20.52
N GLU A 148 -18.70 4.20 -19.60
CA GLU A 148 -18.85 5.66 -19.65
C GLU A 148 -17.50 6.38 -19.59
N GLU A 149 -16.60 5.96 -18.70
CA GLU A 149 -15.24 6.51 -18.62
C GLU A 149 -14.45 6.28 -19.91
N LEU A 150 -14.59 5.11 -20.54
CA LEU A 150 -13.96 4.81 -21.83
C LEU A 150 -14.51 5.72 -22.93
N GLN A 151 -15.83 5.92 -22.99
CA GLN A 151 -16.45 6.83 -23.94
C GLN A 151 -15.99 8.28 -23.72
N GLN A 152 -15.89 8.74 -22.47
CA GLN A 152 -15.38 10.07 -22.14
C GLN A 152 -13.92 10.23 -22.58
N LYS A 153 -13.05 9.25 -22.29
CA LYS A 153 -11.65 9.26 -22.74
C LYS A 153 -11.52 9.32 -24.26
N GLN A 154 -12.37 8.59 -24.99
CA GLN A 154 -12.42 8.64 -26.45
C GLN A 154 -12.81 10.04 -26.95
N ARG A 155 -13.86 10.64 -26.36
CA ARG A 155 -14.30 12.00 -26.69
C ARG A 155 -13.21 13.04 -26.41
N ASP A 156 -12.54 12.95 -25.27
CA ASP A 156 -11.46 13.84 -24.88
C ASP A 156 -10.25 13.71 -25.81
N ALA A 157 -9.89 12.48 -26.20
CA ALA A 157 -8.82 12.21 -27.15
C ALA A 157 -9.14 12.76 -28.55
N GLU A 158 -10.36 12.57 -29.04
CA GLU A 158 -10.82 13.13 -30.31
C GLU A 158 -10.78 14.67 -30.28
N LEU A 159 -11.21 15.27 -29.16
CA LEU A 159 -11.17 16.71 -28.97
C LEU A 159 -9.72 17.23 -28.92
N ALA A 160 -8.80 16.51 -28.27
CA ALA A 160 -7.37 16.82 -28.24
C ALA A 160 -6.75 16.73 -29.65
N GLN A 161 -7.08 15.70 -30.44
CA GLN A 161 -6.64 15.56 -31.83
C GLN A 161 -7.15 16.70 -32.70
N LYS A 162 -8.43 17.06 -32.59
CA LYS A 162 -9.02 18.21 -33.31
C LYS A 162 -8.32 19.52 -32.93
N ARG A 163 -8.00 19.71 -31.64
CA ARG A 163 -7.23 20.88 -31.18
C ARG A 163 -5.80 20.87 -31.74
N ALA A 164 -5.12 19.74 -31.75
CA ALA A 164 -3.78 19.59 -32.32
C ALA A 164 -3.76 19.90 -33.83
N LEU A 165 -4.66 19.31 -34.61
CA LEU A 165 -4.82 19.60 -36.04
C LEU A 165 -5.14 21.08 -36.31
N LYS A 166 -5.97 21.70 -35.46
CA LYS A 166 -6.26 23.14 -35.54
C LYS A 166 -5.02 23.99 -35.25
N LEU A 167 -4.18 23.55 -34.31
CA LEU A 167 -2.91 24.17 -33.96
C LEU A 167 -1.90 24.03 -35.10
N GLU A 168 -1.75 22.82 -35.66
CA GLU A 168 -0.91 22.54 -36.82
C GLU A 168 -1.32 23.40 -38.02
N LYS A 169 -2.62 23.49 -38.34
CA LYS A 169 -3.12 24.39 -39.39
C LYS A 169 -2.86 25.87 -39.09
N LYS A 170 -2.83 26.28 -37.82
CA LYS A 170 -2.52 27.65 -37.40
C LYS A 170 -1.03 27.97 -37.53
N TYR A 171 -0.15 26.98 -37.32
CA TYR A 171 1.30 27.11 -37.38
C TYR A 171 1.92 26.45 -38.64
N GLN A 172 1.10 26.11 -39.64
CA GLN A 172 1.56 25.85 -41.00
C GLN A 172 2.14 27.16 -41.54
N LEU A 173 3.41 27.37 -41.20
CA LEU A 173 4.34 28.25 -41.89
C LEU A 173 4.29 27.83 -43.36
N GLU A 174 3.81 28.72 -44.20
CA GLU A 174 4.17 28.67 -45.61
C GLU A 174 5.71 28.63 -45.65
N PRO A 175 6.35 27.68 -46.34
CA PRO A 175 7.76 27.85 -46.65
C PRO A 175 7.87 29.21 -47.34
N LEU A 176 8.73 30.10 -46.84
CA LEU A 176 9.11 31.31 -47.56
C LEU A 176 9.63 30.84 -48.93
N THR A 177 8.75 30.83 -49.92
CA THR A 177 9.14 30.90 -51.31
C THR A 177 9.51 32.35 -51.49
N ASP A 178 10.81 32.60 -51.58
CA ASP A 178 11.35 33.86 -52.08
C ASP A 178 10.69 34.11 -53.44
N ASP A 179 9.63 34.92 -53.49
CA ASP A 179 9.16 35.65 -54.68
C ASP A 179 7.98 36.58 -54.31
N GLU A 180 8.19 37.86 -54.61
CA GLU A 180 7.23 38.96 -54.75
C GLU A 180 6.74 39.73 -53.50
N ASP A 181 7.19 40.99 -53.45
CA ASP A 181 6.83 42.07 -52.54
C ASP A 181 5.33 42.41 -52.55
N VAL A 182 4.60 42.12 -51.46
CA VAL A 182 3.36 42.84 -51.14
C VAL A 182 3.26 43.13 -49.64
N LEU A 183 3.50 44.39 -49.28
CA LEU A 183 3.33 44.92 -47.92
C LEU A 183 1.88 44.75 -47.42
N PRO A 184 1.65 44.27 -46.19
CA PRO A 184 0.30 44.20 -45.61
C PRO A 184 -0.21 45.61 -45.28
N ARG A 185 -1.37 45.99 -45.83
CA ARG A 185 -2.09 47.21 -45.39
C ARG A 185 -2.67 46.97 -44.00
N LEU A 186 -2.30 47.83 -43.05
CA LEU A 186 -2.93 47.94 -41.75
C LEU A 186 -4.37 48.41 -41.94
N ASN A 187 -5.35 47.58 -41.54
CA ASN A 187 -6.73 48.03 -41.40
C ASN A 187 -6.88 48.74 -40.05
N ASP A 188 -6.61 50.05 -40.05
CA ASP A 188 -7.05 50.98 -39.01
C ASP A 188 -8.49 51.40 -39.31
N GLU A 189 -9.46 50.70 -38.73
CA GLU A 189 -10.80 51.25 -38.52
C GLU A 189 -11.27 50.89 -37.12
N MET A 190 -11.24 51.89 -36.22
CA MET A 190 -12.40 52.36 -35.46
C MET A 190 -11.93 53.29 -34.33
N LEU A 191 -11.96 54.58 -34.64
CA LEU A 191 -11.95 55.69 -33.69
C LEU A 191 -13.27 55.69 -32.89
N ILE A 192 -13.12 55.69 -31.57
CA ILE A 192 -13.83 56.49 -30.54
C ILE A 192 -15.14 57.17 -30.99
N GLU A 193 -16.26 56.72 -30.43
CA GLU A 193 -17.18 57.51 -29.56
C GLU A 193 -17.74 56.61 -28.44
#